data_AF-B6WUA1-F1
#
_entry.id   AF-B6WUA1-F1
#
_cell.length_a   1.000
_cell.length_b   1.000
_cell.length_c   1.000
_cell.angle_alpha   90.00
_cell.angle_beta   90.00
_cell.angle_gamma   90.00
#
_symmetry.space_group_name_H-M   'P 1'
#
loop_
_entity.id
_entity.type
_entity.pdbx_description
1 polymer ?
#
loop_
_entity_poly.entity_id
_entity_poly.type
_entity_poly.pdbx_seq_one_letter_code
_entity_poly.pdbx_strand_id
1 'polypeptide(L)'
;MGDVLTYLIDGTSGLAPGGVDGKAIVAGVCSKGTVGKAYLIGKRTNLEDMLGTGPLVEHVRDMLVTGGQEPVIVAVPVQGQQAGYISDAVVTGSEVTPQVSGVAAKNADIVVKVETPGAIGTATLKISTDGGKTFGEASPSSEQVVIGTSEDATGATLVFPEDAELEADAEYVVTVRCAVGPVSRVGDEDSPQVTVAAEKGGVLAGAELVIQIVKGGGLNTGTYQISTDGGDNFERERTIPVDGKLTLSDFGVTVTFPDGSYTAGTTYECRLLAPTPSIMDVMDALESPLALYDVEFVHIAGETDSVDWTAAQTKAEELWNLQRPTYFKMETRLPRDGEDLNDFAAYLLAEKQGFAGRFVTVCCQYGEVTDSTGASRLRNAGGLQAGRVMSIPVQRATGRVKDGPVSQLSLPEGWEAVQSTLEDAGYLTAKKYAGLDGVYWGDSRTMADATSDYRYEEVLRTVFKAVRLMRVAALKSMYDEAGDPLRPDSATGLAYLQASLENALDTMVKANPRELAAYVVDIASGQDIANNGVAVDITLIGIGIIRQIKLYPRYVYAGSTFDPRMAA
;
A
#
# COMPACT_ATOMS: atom_id res chain seq x y z
N MET A 1 -3.92 51.05 -19.95
CA MET A 1 -3.19 50.72 -18.71
C MET A 1 -4.08 49.72 -18.00
N GLY A 2 -3.90 48.44 -18.32
CA GLY A 2 -4.76 47.36 -17.85
C GLY A 2 -4.09 46.68 -16.68
N ASP A 3 -4.77 46.67 -15.54
CA ASP A 3 -4.28 46.03 -14.32
C ASP A 3 -4.10 44.53 -14.55
N VAL A 4 -2.88 44.07 -14.36
CA VAL A 4 -2.53 42.65 -14.31
C VAL A 4 -2.83 42.18 -12.89
N LEU A 5 -3.94 41.48 -12.70
CA LEU A 5 -4.19 40.70 -11.49
C LEU A 5 -3.37 39.42 -11.58
N THR A 6 -2.15 39.45 -11.04
CA THR A 6 -1.35 38.25 -10.81
C THR A 6 -1.96 37.50 -9.63
N TYR A 7 -2.61 36.38 -9.89
CA TYR A 7 -2.93 35.40 -8.83
C TYR A 7 -1.62 34.78 -8.37
N LEU A 8 -1.04 35.30 -7.29
CA LEU A 8 -0.13 34.53 -6.46
C LEU A 8 -0.97 33.43 -5.80
N ILE A 9 -0.87 32.20 -6.32
CA ILE A 9 -1.24 31.02 -5.56
C ILE A 9 -0.15 30.87 -4.50
N ASP A 10 -0.38 31.52 -3.38
CA ASP A 10 0.42 31.43 -2.19
C ASP A 10 0.20 30.06 -1.54
N GLY A 11 1.00 29.08 -1.96
CA GLY A 11 1.02 27.73 -1.38
C GLY A 11 1.80 27.64 -0.07
N THR A 12 2.26 28.77 0.51
CA THR A 12 3.23 28.74 1.62
C THR A 12 2.90 29.70 2.79
N SER A 13 1.87 30.54 2.71
CA SER A 13 1.55 31.56 3.73
C SER A 13 0.47 31.15 4.76
N GLY A 14 0.02 29.90 4.75
CA GLY A 14 -0.88 29.37 5.79
C GLY A 14 -0.17 28.68 6.96
N LEU A 15 1.16 28.53 6.92
CA LEU A 15 1.85 27.57 7.77
C LEU A 15 2.44 28.23 9.02
N ALA A 16 1.72 28.12 10.13
CA ALA A 16 2.38 28.22 11.43
C ALA A 16 3.48 27.14 11.52
N PRO A 17 4.71 27.47 11.95
CA PRO A 17 5.74 26.48 12.22
C PRO A 17 5.19 25.37 13.14
N GLY A 18 5.24 24.11 12.68
CA GLY A 18 4.68 22.95 13.39
C GLY A 18 3.30 22.45 12.92
N GLY A 19 2.62 23.18 12.04
CA GLY A 19 1.37 22.73 11.39
C GLY A 19 1.63 21.82 10.20
N VAL A 20 2.05 20.58 10.44
CA VAL A 20 2.28 19.57 9.39
C VAL A 20 1.19 18.50 9.31
N ASP A 21 0.19 18.57 10.19
CA ASP A 21 -0.94 17.65 10.22
C ASP A 21 -1.65 17.63 8.87
N GLY A 22 -1.90 16.43 8.35
CA GLY A 22 -2.55 16.26 7.05
C GLY A 22 -1.66 16.65 5.87
N LYS A 23 -0.33 16.68 6.04
CA LYS A 23 0.64 16.77 4.94
C LYS A 23 1.32 15.43 4.72
N ALA A 24 1.29 14.97 3.48
CA ALA A 24 1.90 13.69 3.10
C ALA A 24 2.78 13.84 1.86
N ILE A 25 3.87 13.06 1.82
CA ILE A 25 4.50 12.72 0.54
C ILE A 25 3.90 11.39 0.07
N VAL A 26 3.63 11.30 -1.23
CA VAL A 26 3.27 10.04 -1.90
C VAL A 26 4.28 9.79 -3.00
N ALA A 27 4.97 8.65 -2.95
CA ALA A 27 5.98 8.28 -3.93
C ALA A 27 5.56 7.04 -4.70
N GLY A 28 5.66 7.07 -6.02
CA GLY A 28 5.31 5.94 -6.87
C GLY A 28 5.49 6.22 -8.35
N VAL A 29 5.15 5.24 -9.19
CA VAL A 29 5.33 5.32 -10.64
C VAL A 29 4.20 6.14 -11.29
N CYS A 30 4.55 6.99 -12.26
CA CYS A 30 3.60 7.67 -13.14
C CYS A 30 4.17 7.89 -14.54
N SER A 31 3.32 8.16 -15.54
CA SER A 31 3.72 8.17 -16.95
C SER A 31 4.29 9.51 -17.49
N LYS A 32 4.12 10.65 -16.79
CA LYS A 32 4.61 11.97 -17.28
C LYS A 32 5.54 12.72 -16.31
N GLY A 33 5.49 12.40 -15.02
CA GLY A 33 6.25 13.14 -14.00
C GLY A 33 7.77 12.99 -14.13
N THR A 34 8.52 13.94 -13.57
CA THR A 34 9.99 13.84 -13.46
C THR A 34 10.37 13.11 -12.19
N VAL A 35 11.15 12.03 -12.30
CA VAL A 35 11.62 11.24 -11.16
C VAL A 35 12.32 12.13 -10.12
N GLY A 36 11.97 11.94 -8.84
CA GLY A 36 12.52 12.68 -7.69
C GLY A 36 12.06 14.13 -7.55
N LYS A 37 11.25 14.64 -8.49
CA LYS A 37 10.69 15.99 -8.38
C LYS A 37 9.42 15.98 -7.54
N ALA A 38 9.33 16.91 -6.60
CA ALA A 38 8.12 17.13 -5.80
C ALA A 38 7.07 17.94 -6.58
N TYR A 39 5.83 17.46 -6.58
CA TYR A 39 4.66 18.14 -7.16
C TYR A 39 3.63 18.40 -6.06
N LEU A 40 3.25 19.67 -5.87
CA LEU A 40 2.20 20.04 -4.91
C LEU A 40 0.82 19.78 -5.52
N ILE A 41 0.05 18.93 -4.86
CA ILE A 41 -1.26 18.49 -5.30
C ILE A 41 -2.33 18.97 -4.33
N GLY A 42 -3.41 19.53 -4.87
CA GLY A 42 -4.65 19.78 -4.17
C GLY A 42 -5.84 19.22 -4.95
N LYS A 43 -7.04 19.31 -4.38
CA LYS A 43 -8.28 18.74 -4.96
C LYS A 43 -8.62 19.17 -6.39
N ARG A 44 -8.13 20.33 -6.83
CA ARG A 44 -8.40 20.90 -8.16
C ARG A 44 -7.25 20.68 -9.15
N THR A 45 -6.18 20.00 -8.74
CA THR A 45 -5.05 19.72 -9.62
C THR A 45 -5.49 18.74 -10.71
N ASN A 46 -5.23 19.07 -11.98
CA ASN A 46 -5.40 18.10 -13.07
C ASN A 46 -4.24 17.10 -13.05
N LEU A 47 -4.47 15.94 -12.45
CA LEU A 47 -3.47 14.89 -12.29
C LEU A 47 -3.04 14.27 -13.62
N GLU A 48 -3.95 14.13 -14.58
CA GLU A 48 -3.67 13.50 -15.89
C GLU A 48 -2.71 14.36 -16.73
N ASP A 49 -2.88 15.68 -16.68
CA ASP A 49 -1.97 16.61 -17.36
C ASP A 49 -0.61 16.65 -16.67
N MET A 50 -0.60 16.64 -15.34
CA MET A 50 0.61 16.86 -14.55
C MET A 50 1.48 15.60 -14.40
N LEU A 51 0.86 14.46 -14.12
CA LEU A 51 1.53 13.19 -13.76
C LEU A 51 1.18 12.05 -14.72
N GLY A 52 0.09 12.19 -15.50
CA GLY A 52 -0.36 11.15 -16.42
C GLY A 52 -1.19 10.08 -15.71
N THR A 53 -0.78 8.83 -15.86
CA THR A 53 -1.44 7.64 -15.29
C THR A 53 -0.43 6.79 -14.52
N GLY A 54 -0.92 5.83 -13.74
CA GLY A 54 -0.13 4.85 -12.98
C GLY A 54 -0.35 4.91 -11.46
N PRO A 55 0.31 4.01 -10.71
CA PRO A 55 0.06 3.83 -9.28
C PRO A 55 0.09 5.11 -8.46
N LEU A 56 1.06 6.01 -8.69
CA LEU A 56 1.12 7.28 -7.96
C LEU A 56 -0.17 8.10 -8.14
N VAL A 57 -0.68 8.17 -9.36
CA VAL A 57 -1.87 8.96 -9.69
C VAL A 57 -3.12 8.37 -9.04
N GLU A 58 -3.25 7.05 -9.06
CA GLU A 58 -4.36 6.32 -8.44
C GLU A 58 -4.41 6.54 -6.93
N HIS A 59 -3.29 6.38 -6.23
CA HIS A 59 -3.23 6.56 -4.78
C HIS A 59 -3.45 8.02 -4.37
N VAL A 60 -2.91 8.98 -5.15
CA VAL A 60 -3.20 10.40 -4.93
C VAL A 60 -4.69 10.69 -5.10
N ARG A 61 -5.39 10.09 -6.08
CA ARG A 61 -6.85 10.22 -6.21
C ARG A 61 -7.58 9.68 -4.98
N ASP A 62 -7.24 8.48 -4.53
CA ASP A 62 -7.86 7.86 -3.36
C ASP A 62 -7.66 8.71 -2.09
N MET A 63 -6.46 9.27 -1.93
CA MET A 63 -6.13 10.19 -0.84
C MET A 63 -6.91 11.50 -0.94
N LEU A 64 -7.10 12.07 -2.13
CA LEU A 64 -7.91 13.27 -2.31
C LEU A 64 -9.41 13.04 -2.02
N VAL A 65 -9.92 11.84 -2.31
CA VAL A 65 -11.31 11.45 -2.05
C VAL A 65 -11.59 11.35 -0.55
N THR A 66 -10.65 10.78 0.21
CA THR A 66 -10.83 10.54 1.66
C THR A 66 -10.14 11.58 2.55
N GLY A 67 -9.32 12.46 1.96
CA GLY A 67 -8.45 13.47 2.59
C GLY A 67 -9.10 14.68 3.25
N GLY A 68 -10.42 14.68 3.47
CA GLY A 68 -11.13 15.82 4.05
C GLY A 68 -11.25 17.00 3.07
N GLN A 69 -11.36 18.24 3.57
CA GLN A 69 -11.68 19.41 2.73
C GLN A 69 -10.49 19.93 1.91
N GLU A 70 -9.30 20.01 2.49
CA GLU A 70 -8.11 20.58 1.87
C GLU A 70 -6.85 19.74 2.16
N PRO A 71 -6.77 18.50 1.64
CA PRO A 71 -5.57 17.68 1.78
C PRO A 71 -4.37 18.33 1.08
N VAL A 72 -3.20 18.31 1.73
CA VAL A 72 -1.93 18.79 1.17
C VAL A 72 -1.05 17.60 0.84
N ILE A 73 -0.90 17.29 -0.44
CA ILE A 73 -0.15 16.13 -0.92
C ILE A 73 1.05 16.61 -1.73
N VAL A 74 2.21 16.01 -1.47
CA VAL A 74 3.41 16.14 -2.29
C VAL A 74 3.59 14.84 -3.06
N ALA A 75 3.23 14.83 -4.35
CA ALA A 75 3.45 13.66 -5.20
C ALA A 75 4.89 13.64 -5.73
N VAL A 76 5.56 12.50 -5.64
CA VAL A 76 6.94 12.28 -6.06
C VAL A 76 7.00 11.12 -7.04
N PRO A 77 7.22 11.37 -8.34
CA PRO A 77 7.43 10.31 -9.32
C PRO A 77 8.69 9.51 -9.00
N VAL A 78 8.59 8.20 -9.13
CA VAL A 78 9.68 7.23 -8.96
C VAL A 78 9.87 6.47 -10.26
N GLN A 79 11.12 6.05 -10.53
CA GLN A 79 11.42 5.18 -11.67
C GLN A 79 10.68 3.84 -11.51
N GLY A 80 9.87 3.48 -12.50
CA GLY A 80 9.14 2.21 -12.52
C GLY A 80 9.83 1.14 -13.36
N GLN A 81 9.55 -0.11 -13.03
CA GLN A 81 9.91 -1.30 -13.77
C GLN A 81 8.64 -2.05 -14.18
N GLN A 82 8.73 -2.86 -15.24
CA GLN A 82 7.60 -3.69 -15.66
C GLN A 82 7.37 -4.78 -14.61
N ALA A 83 6.14 -4.85 -14.10
CA ALA A 83 5.78 -5.84 -13.11
C ALA A 83 5.70 -7.24 -13.71
N GLY A 84 5.85 -8.22 -12.83
CA GLY A 84 5.72 -9.64 -13.12
C GLY A 84 6.03 -10.42 -11.85
N TYR A 85 5.48 -11.60 -11.73
CA TYR A 85 5.72 -12.45 -10.58
C TYR A 85 5.86 -13.92 -10.97
N ILE A 86 6.54 -14.64 -10.10
CA ILE A 86 6.60 -16.09 -10.09
C ILE A 86 6.04 -16.51 -8.72
N SER A 87 5.03 -17.37 -8.70
CA SER A 87 4.46 -17.89 -7.45
C SER A 87 5.47 -18.79 -6.74
N ASP A 88 5.26 -18.98 -5.44
CA ASP A 88 5.89 -20.10 -4.75
C ASP A 88 5.37 -21.43 -5.32
N ALA A 89 6.13 -22.50 -5.10
CA ALA A 89 5.76 -23.82 -5.58
C ALA A 89 4.65 -24.42 -4.71
N VAL A 90 3.51 -24.73 -5.32
CA VAL A 90 2.47 -25.54 -4.69
C VAL A 90 2.84 -27.01 -4.88
N VAL A 91 3.05 -27.72 -3.78
CA VAL A 91 3.55 -29.11 -3.79
C VAL A 91 2.43 -30.09 -3.48
N THR A 92 2.29 -31.11 -4.30
CA THR A 92 1.37 -32.24 -4.07
C THR A 92 2.15 -33.55 -4.10
N GLY A 93 1.90 -34.45 -3.14
CA GLY A 93 2.49 -35.79 -3.12
C GLY A 93 3.95 -35.86 -2.67
N SER A 94 4.51 -34.79 -2.11
CA SER A 94 5.90 -34.70 -1.65
C SER A 94 6.03 -33.80 -0.41
N GLU A 95 7.00 -34.08 0.45
CA GLU A 95 7.41 -33.16 1.53
C GLU A 95 8.54 -32.21 1.08
N VAL A 96 9.16 -32.46 -0.08
CA VAL A 96 10.22 -31.63 -0.65
C VAL A 96 9.60 -30.36 -1.22
N THR A 97 9.93 -29.20 -0.66
CA THR A 97 9.50 -27.91 -1.22
C THR A 97 10.67 -27.20 -1.89
N PRO A 98 10.67 -27.06 -3.24
CA PRO A 98 11.71 -26.32 -3.92
C PRO A 98 11.56 -24.82 -3.66
N GLN A 99 12.68 -24.11 -3.59
CA GLN A 99 12.67 -22.65 -3.69
C GLN A 99 12.43 -22.24 -5.13
N VAL A 100 11.68 -21.15 -5.33
CA VAL A 100 11.45 -20.60 -6.66
C VAL A 100 12.23 -19.30 -6.81
N SER A 101 12.89 -19.14 -7.96
CA SER A 101 13.72 -17.97 -8.24
C SER A 101 13.61 -17.55 -9.70
N GLY A 102 14.03 -16.30 -9.97
CA GLY A 102 14.10 -15.74 -11.31
C GLY A 102 13.24 -14.50 -11.48
N VAL A 103 13.10 -14.07 -12.74
CA VAL A 103 12.30 -12.91 -13.14
C VAL A 103 11.36 -13.35 -14.25
N ALA A 104 10.07 -13.03 -14.12
CA ALA A 104 9.07 -13.43 -15.09
C ALA A 104 9.41 -12.91 -16.50
N ALA A 105 9.58 -13.82 -17.45
CA ALA A 105 9.93 -13.51 -18.84
C ALA A 105 8.80 -13.87 -19.81
N LYS A 106 8.00 -14.90 -19.50
CA LYS A 106 6.86 -15.36 -20.32
C LYS A 106 5.78 -15.94 -19.41
N ASN A 107 4.51 -15.55 -19.66
CA ASN A 107 3.36 -16.14 -18.96
C ASN A 107 3.37 -17.66 -19.13
N ALA A 108 3.25 -18.39 -18.03
CA ALA A 108 3.22 -19.85 -18.03
C ALA A 108 2.49 -20.39 -16.80
N ASP A 109 1.82 -21.52 -16.98
CA ASP A 109 1.29 -22.35 -15.89
C ASP A 109 2.15 -23.61 -15.84
N ILE A 110 3.13 -23.61 -14.94
CA ILE A 110 4.18 -24.63 -14.91
C ILE A 110 3.71 -25.79 -14.05
N VAL A 111 3.81 -27.00 -14.58
CA VAL A 111 3.65 -28.25 -13.83
C VAL A 111 4.89 -29.09 -14.03
N VAL A 112 5.62 -29.35 -12.95
CA VAL A 112 6.75 -30.27 -12.93
C VAL A 112 6.31 -31.55 -12.23
N LYS A 113 6.30 -32.66 -12.96
CA LYS A 113 5.86 -33.97 -12.47
C LYS A 113 7.03 -34.94 -12.38
N VAL A 114 7.14 -35.66 -11.27
CA VAL A 114 8.10 -36.75 -11.13
C VAL A 114 7.61 -37.97 -11.91
N GLU A 115 8.35 -38.35 -12.95
CA GLU A 115 8.08 -39.55 -13.76
C GLU A 115 8.72 -40.79 -13.15
N THR A 116 9.96 -40.67 -12.66
CA THR A 116 10.69 -41.74 -11.98
C THR A 116 11.21 -41.19 -10.65
N PRO A 117 10.83 -41.76 -9.50
CA PRO A 117 11.26 -41.29 -8.20
C PRO A 117 12.73 -41.59 -7.92
N GLY A 118 13.33 -40.87 -6.97
CA GLY A 118 14.70 -41.07 -6.51
C GLY A 118 15.42 -39.77 -6.13
N ALA A 119 16.71 -39.88 -5.84
CA ALA A 119 17.55 -38.71 -5.52
C ALA A 119 17.69 -37.76 -6.72
N ILE A 120 17.95 -36.48 -6.44
CA ILE A 120 18.32 -35.50 -7.48
C ILE A 120 19.44 -36.04 -8.39
N GLY A 121 19.30 -35.84 -9.69
CA GLY A 121 20.20 -36.39 -10.72
C GLY A 121 19.82 -37.80 -11.20
N THR A 122 19.06 -38.56 -10.41
CA THR A 122 18.60 -39.92 -10.78
C THR A 122 17.10 -39.97 -11.05
N ALA A 123 16.29 -39.24 -10.27
CA ALA A 123 14.88 -39.05 -10.56
C ALA A 123 14.71 -38.32 -11.89
N THR A 124 13.64 -38.61 -12.61
CA THR A 124 13.33 -37.95 -13.89
C THR A 124 12.07 -37.12 -13.79
N LEU A 125 12.09 -35.93 -14.38
CA LEU A 125 11.00 -34.96 -14.36
C LEU A 125 10.42 -34.76 -15.75
N LYS A 126 9.11 -34.59 -15.84
CA LYS A 126 8.44 -34.01 -17.02
C LYS A 126 7.95 -32.62 -16.67
N ILE A 127 8.12 -31.70 -17.61
CA ILE A 127 7.79 -30.28 -17.43
C ILE A 127 6.70 -29.91 -18.43
N SER A 128 5.67 -29.24 -17.94
CA SER A 128 4.63 -28.57 -18.72
C SER A 128 4.68 -27.07 -18.42
N THR A 129 4.37 -26.24 -19.42
CA THR A 129 4.22 -24.77 -19.28
C THR A 129 2.80 -24.28 -19.58
N ASP A 130 1.87 -25.21 -19.83
CA ASP A 130 0.48 -24.96 -20.26
C ASP A 130 -0.57 -25.56 -19.30
N GLY A 131 -0.19 -25.71 -18.02
CA GLY A 131 -1.06 -26.21 -16.97
C GLY A 131 -1.26 -27.72 -17.02
N GLY A 132 -0.26 -28.46 -17.49
CA GLY A 132 -0.29 -29.93 -17.58
C GLY A 132 -1.04 -30.48 -18.79
N LYS A 133 -1.40 -29.65 -19.78
CA LYS A 133 -2.06 -30.12 -21.01
C LYS A 133 -1.08 -30.86 -21.90
N THR A 134 0.14 -30.35 -22.01
CA THR A 134 1.23 -31.00 -22.71
C THR A 134 2.48 -31.06 -21.84
N PHE A 135 3.19 -32.18 -21.90
CA PHE A 135 4.44 -32.39 -21.19
C PHE A 135 5.58 -32.64 -22.17
N GLY A 136 6.73 -32.03 -21.89
CA GLY A 136 7.98 -32.34 -22.57
C GLY A 136 8.48 -33.75 -22.27
N GLU A 137 9.58 -34.13 -22.92
CA GLU A 137 10.25 -35.40 -22.64
C GLU A 137 10.82 -35.43 -21.22
N ALA A 138 10.83 -36.61 -20.61
CA ALA A 138 11.38 -36.78 -19.27
C ALA A 138 12.90 -36.56 -19.29
N SER A 139 13.40 -35.70 -18.41
CA SER A 139 14.83 -35.42 -18.24
C SER A 139 15.28 -35.73 -16.81
N PRO A 140 16.56 -36.06 -16.57
CA PRO A 140 17.09 -36.17 -15.22
C PRO A 140 16.88 -34.88 -14.44
N SER A 141 16.44 -35.01 -13.19
CA SER A 141 16.37 -33.90 -12.22
C SER A 141 17.75 -33.29 -11.98
N SER A 142 17.77 -32.03 -11.57
CA SER A 142 18.97 -31.31 -11.14
C SER A 142 18.61 -30.42 -9.96
N GLU A 143 19.60 -29.98 -9.19
CA GLU A 143 19.38 -29.01 -8.10
C GLU A 143 18.69 -27.76 -8.62
N GLN A 144 19.07 -27.27 -9.79
CA GLN A 144 18.44 -26.13 -10.45
C GLN A 144 17.75 -26.61 -11.72
N VAL A 145 16.42 -26.52 -11.73
CA VAL A 145 15.58 -26.85 -12.89
C VAL A 145 15.07 -25.55 -13.50
N VAL A 146 15.73 -25.12 -14.58
CA VAL A 146 15.35 -23.92 -15.35
C VAL A 146 14.18 -24.28 -16.27
N ILE A 147 13.12 -23.48 -16.25
CA ILE A 147 11.89 -23.78 -16.99
C ILE A 147 11.85 -23.04 -18.33
N GLY A 148 11.98 -23.83 -19.40
CA GLY A 148 12.05 -23.36 -20.79
C GLY A 148 13.45 -22.90 -21.19
N THR A 149 13.69 -22.78 -22.48
CA THR A 149 14.96 -22.30 -23.05
C THR A 149 14.71 -21.31 -24.18
N SER A 150 15.67 -20.43 -24.45
CA SER A 150 15.61 -19.44 -25.54
C SER A 150 14.28 -18.69 -25.60
N GLU A 151 13.49 -18.85 -26.67
CA GLU A 151 12.22 -18.14 -26.91
C GLU A 151 11.05 -18.64 -26.03
N ASP A 152 11.23 -19.79 -25.38
CA ASP A 152 10.29 -20.40 -24.45
C ASP A 152 10.72 -20.26 -22.98
N ALA A 153 11.81 -19.54 -22.71
CA ALA A 153 12.25 -19.27 -21.36
C ALA A 153 11.16 -18.52 -20.58
N THR A 154 10.67 -19.16 -19.51
CA THR A 154 9.67 -18.54 -18.60
C THR A 154 10.32 -17.58 -17.62
N GLY A 155 11.63 -17.77 -17.38
CA GLY A 155 12.40 -17.07 -16.36
C GLY A 155 12.35 -17.72 -14.98
N ALA A 156 11.49 -18.74 -14.77
CA ALA A 156 11.41 -19.48 -13.51
C ALA A 156 12.50 -20.56 -13.41
N THR A 157 13.07 -20.69 -12.21
CA THR A 157 13.97 -21.77 -11.83
C THR A 157 13.51 -22.36 -10.51
N LEU A 158 13.25 -23.67 -10.48
CA LEU A 158 13.01 -24.42 -9.26
C LEU A 158 14.35 -24.89 -8.71
N VAL A 159 14.61 -24.60 -7.44
CA VAL A 159 15.83 -24.96 -6.74
C VAL A 159 15.50 -26.00 -5.68
N PHE A 160 15.84 -27.26 -5.97
CA PHE A 160 15.69 -28.38 -5.06
C PHE A 160 16.90 -28.49 -4.11
N PRO A 161 16.70 -28.94 -2.85
CA PRO A 161 17.81 -29.28 -1.97
C PRO A 161 18.71 -30.38 -2.58
N GLU A 162 20.04 -30.29 -2.38
CA GLU A 162 21.04 -31.22 -2.94
C GLU A 162 20.74 -32.69 -2.57
N ASP A 163 20.35 -32.93 -1.31
CA ASP A 163 20.06 -34.26 -0.79
C ASP A 163 18.56 -34.66 -0.90
N ALA A 164 17.76 -33.95 -1.70
CA ALA A 164 16.33 -34.25 -1.82
C ALA A 164 16.09 -35.60 -2.54
N GLU A 165 15.11 -36.35 -2.03
CA GLU A 165 14.58 -37.55 -2.67
C GLU A 165 13.17 -37.26 -3.17
N LEU A 166 12.99 -37.30 -4.49
CA LEU A 166 11.72 -36.97 -5.15
C LEU A 166 10.80 -38.18 -5.18
N GLU A 167 9.60 -38.02 -4.62
CA GLU A 167 8.61 -39.07 -4.46
C GLU A 167 7.83 -39.35 -5.76
N ALA A 168 7.30 -40.57 -5.85
CA ALA A 168 6.48 -40.96 -7.00
C ALA A 168 5.20 -40.13 -7.04
N ASP A 169 4.81 -39.70 -8.25
CA ASP A 169 3.63 -38.87 -8.50
C ASP A 169 3.66 -37.49 -7.85
N ALA A 170 4.81 -37.05 -7.33
CA ALA A 170 4.97 -35.68 -6.84
C ALA A 170 4.80 -34.66 -7.98
N GLU A 171 4.05 -33.59 -7.69
CA GLU A 171 3.79 -32.49 -8.60
C GLU A 171 4.13 -31.15 -7.93
N TYR A 172 4.88 -30.32 -8.67
CA TYR A 172 5.26 -28.97 -8.28
C TYR A 172 4.64 -28.00 -9.27
N VAL A 173 3.71 -27.18 -8.80
CA VAL A 173 2.98 -26.20 -9.62
C VAL A 173 3.49 -24.80 -9.33
N VAL A 174 3.86 -24.08 -10.40
CA VAL A 174 4.36 -22.70 -10.32
C VAL A 174 3.69 -21.86 -11.40
N THR A 175 3.28 -20.65 -11.04
CA THR A 175 2.63 -19.72 -11.97
C THR A 175 3.56 -18.55 -12.27
N VAL A 176 3.74 -18.26 -13.57
CA VAL A 176 4.50 -17.10 -14.04
C VAL A 176 3.54 -16.13 -14.71
N ARG A 177 3.58 -14.86 -14.28
CA ARG A 177 2.83 -13.76 -14.90
C ARG A 177 3.74 -12.58 -15.21
N CYS A 178 3.60 -12.04 -16.42
CA CYS A 178 4.24 -10.81 -16.87
C CYS A 178 3.30 -9.61 -16.71
N ALA A 179 3.77 -8.40 -17.04
CA ALA A 179 2.99 -7.16 -16.93
C ALA A 179 1.65 -7.21 -17.69
N VAL A 180 1.62 -7.89 -18.83
CA VAL A 180 0.39 -8.28 -19.52
C VAL A 180 0.18 -9.77 -19.28
N GLY A 181 -0.89 -10.12 -18.57
CA GLY A 181 -1.25 -11.50 -18.29
C GLY A 181 -1.69 -12.29 -19.53
N PRO A 182 -1.95 -13.60 -19.38
CA PRO A 182 -2.51 -14.40 -20.46
C PRO A 182 -3.93 -13.91 -20.80
N VAL A 183 -4.29 -13.98 -22.08
CA VAL A 183 -5.66 -13.68 -22.53
C VAL A 183 -6.48 -14.96 -22.44
N SER A 184 -7.44 -15.00 -21.52
CA SER A 184 -8.43 -16.07 -21.48
C SER A 184 -9.55 -15.77 -22.47
N ARG A 185 -10.15 -16.81 -23.05
CA ARG A 185 -11.31 -16.70 -23.94
C ARG A 185 -12.44 -17.54 -23.37
N VAL A 186 -13.59 -16.92 -23.16
CA VAL A 186 -14.81 -17.53 -22.64
C VAL A 186 -15.91 -17.41 -23.70
N GLY A 187 -16.57 -18.53 -24.03
CA GLY A 187 -17.58 -18.58 -25.09
C GLY A 187 -17.15 -19.50 -26.22
N ASP A 188 -17.33 -19.04 -27.47
CA ASP A 188 -17.09 -19.87 -28.65
C ASP A 188 -15.59 -20.09 -28.91
N GLU A 189 -15.17 -21.36 -28.94
CA GLU A 189 -13.79 -21.77 -29.18
C GLU A 189 -13.31 -21.55 -30.62
N ASP A 190 -14.23 -21.37 -31.57
CA ASP A 190 -13.90 -21.07 -32.97
C ASP A 190 -13.67 -19.57 -33.21
N SER A 191 -14.09 -18.71 -32.26
CA SER A 191 -13.89 -17.26 -32.34
C SER A 191 -12.40 -16.92 -32.22
N PRO A 192 -11.77 -16.13 -33.11
CA PRO A 192 -10.33 -15.91 -33.13
C PRO A 192 -9.74 -15.49 -31.78
N GLN A 193 -8.54 -15.97 -31.43
CA GLN A 193 -7.89 -15.62 -30.17
C GLN A 193 -7.32 -14.19 -30.24
N VAL A 194 -7.89 -13.29 -29.43
CA VAL A 194 -7.37 -11.92 -29.27
C VAL A 194 -6.06 -11.96 -28.49
N THR A 195 -5.12 -11.09 -28.84
CA THR A 195 -3.86 -10.91 -28.11
C THR A 195 -3.77 -9.51 -27.52
N VAL A 196 -3.06 -9.38 -26.41
CA VAL A 196 -2.76 -8.10 -25.77
C VAL A 196 -1.24 -8.02 -25.62
N ALA A 197 -0.66 -6.87 -25.96
CA ALA A 197 0.77 -6.63 -25.82
C ALA A 197 1.02 -5.23 -25.28
N ALA A 198 2.08 -5.09 -24.47
CA ALA A 198 2.53 -3.79 -24.00
C ALA A 198 3.09 -2.96 -25.17
N GLU A 199 2.84 -1.66 -25.14
CA GLU A 199 3.48 -0.68 -25.99
C GLU A 199 4.98 -0.59 -25.65
N LYS A 200 5.77 0.12 -26.48
CA LYS A 200 7.22 0.28 -26.25
C LYS A 200 7.57 0.87 -24.87
N GLY A 201 6.66 1.67 -24.29
CA GLY A 201 6.80 2.26 -22.95
C GLY A 201 6.46 1.32 -21.80
N GLY A 202 5.92 0.13 -22.10
CA GLY A 202 5.42 -0.81 -21.11
C GLY A 202 4.01 -0.48 -20.61
N VAL A 203 3.50 -1.34 -19.72
CA VAL A 203 2.24 -1.13 -19.01
C VAL A 203 2.38 0.07 -18.08
N LEU A 204 1.37 0.95 -18.08
CA LEU A 204 1.38 2.21 -17.33
C LEU A 204 0.51 2.16 -16.07
N ALA A 205 -0.53 1.33 -16.04
CA ALA A 205 -1.46 1.19 -14.91
C ALA A 205 -2.03 -0.24 -14.87
N GLY A 206 -2.45 -0.67 -13.68
CA GLY A 206 -3.11 -1.96 -13.49
C GLY A 206 -4.56 -1.93 -13.96
N ALA A 207 -5.06 -3.05 -14.49
CA ALA A 207 -6.43 -3.16 -14.98
C ALA A 207 -6.88 -4.62 -15.09
N GLU A 208 -8.19 -4.83 -15.06
CA GLU A 208 -8.83 -6.10 -15.40
C GLU A 208 -9.63 -5.88 -16.68
N LEU A 209 -9.01 -6.21 -17.82
CA LEU A 209 -9.62 -6.00 -19.13
C LEU A 209 -10.62 -7.10 -19.42
N VAL A 210 -11.83 -6.72 -19.82
CA VAL A 210 -12.86 -7.64 -20.31
C VAL A 210 -13.40 -7.11 -21.64
N ILE A 211 -13.13 -7.83 -22.73
CA ILE A 211 -13.60 -7.48 -24.07
C ILE A 211 -14.72 -8.43 -24.44
N GLN A 212 -15.92 -7.90 -24.65
CA GLN A 212 -17.08 -8.70 -25.04
C GLN A 212 -17.49 -8.39 -26.47
N ILE A 213 -17.60 -9.42 -27.31
CA ILE A 213 -18.16 -9.30 -28.66
C ILE A 213 -19.66 -9.13 -28.55
N VAL A 214 -20.19 -8.00 -28.99
CA VAL A 214 -21.63 -7.68 -28.90
C VAL A 214 -22.35 -8.18 -30.14
N LYS A 215 -21.84 -7.82 -31.33
CA LYS A 215 -22.33 -8.30 -32.61
C LYS A 215 -21.25 -9.10 -33.32
N GLY A 216 -21.58 -10.33 -33.69
CA GLY A 216 -20.69 -11.19 -34.43
C GLY A 216 -20.37 -10.66 -35.84
N GLY A 217 -19.21 -11.03 -36.36
CA GLY A 217 -18.67 -10.58 -37.64
C GLY A 217 -17.16 -10.49 -37.63
N GLY A 218 -16.55 -10.18 -38.77
CA GLY A 218 -15.11 -9.94 -38.86
C GLY A 218 -14.73 -8.49 -38.58
N LEU A 219 -13.48 -8.14 -38.89
CA LEU A 219 -12.98 -6.77 -38.80
C LEU A 219 -13.91 -5.81 -39.56
N ASN A 220 -14.12 -4.61 -39.02
CA ASN A 220 -15.00 -3.58 -39.57
C ASN A 220 -16.49 -3.97 -39.73
N THR A 221 -16.93 -5.13 -39.25
CA THR A 221 -18.33 -5.60 -39.36
C THR A 221 -18.92 -6.04 -38.02
N GLY A 222 -18.15 -6.77 -37.22
CA GLY A 222 -18.47 -7.10 -35.84
C GLY A 222 -18.28 -5.91 -34.91
N THR A 223 -18.86 -6.00 -33.72
CA THR A 223 -18.75 -4.97 -32.67
C THR A 223 -18.34 -5.58 -31.34
N TYR A 224 -17.69 -4.76 -30.51
CA TYR A 224 -17.26 -5.13 -29.18
C TYR A 224 -17.55 -4.00 -28.19
N GLN A 225 -17.57 -4.34 -26.91
CA GLN A 225 -17.43 -3.40 -25.80
C GLN A 225 -16.29 -3.85 -24.90
N ILE A 226 -15.71 -2.92 -24.14
CA ILE A 226 -14.58 -3.20 -23.25
C ILE A 226 -14.88 -2.66 -21.85
N SER A 227 -14.49 -3.42 -20.84
CA SER A 227 -14.37 -3.01 -19.44
C SER A 227 -12.89 -3.00 -19.06
N THR A 228 -12.52 -2.11 -18.14
CA THR A 228 -11.16 -2.02 -17.55
C THR A 228 -11.17 -2.34 -16.05
N ASP A 229 -12.28 -2.89 -15.58
CA ASP A 229 -12.68 -3.02 -14.19
C ASP A 229 -13.43 -4.36 -13.99
N GLY A 230 -12.92 -5.42 -14.61
CA GLY A 230 -13.37 -6.80 -14.36
C GLY A 230 -14.76 -7.14 -14.92
N GLY A 231 -15.35 -6.28 -15.74
CA GLY A 231 -16.70 -6.45 -16.29
C GLY A 231 -17.78 -5.70 -15.51
N ASP A 232 -17.43 -4.91 -14.49
CA ASP A 232 -18.39 -4.12 -13.72
C ASP A 232 -19.00 -3.00 -14.57
N ASN A 233 -18.17 -2.29 -15.35
CA ASN A 233 -18.61 -1.21 -16.23
C ASN A 233 -18.06 -1.40 -17.65
N PHE A 234 -18.96 -1.41 -18.64
CA PHE A 234 -18.58 -1.45 -20.05
C PHE A 234 -18.63 -0.06 -20.69
N GLU A 235 -17.58 0.26 -21.44
CA GLU A 235 -17.58 1.38 -22.37
C GLU A 235 -18.61 1.19 -23.48
N ARG A 236 -18.89 2.27 -24.21
CA ARG A 236 -19.79 2.24 -25.36
C ARG A 236 -19.33 1.20 -26.41
N GLU A 237 -20.29 0.47 -26.95
CA GLU A 237 -20.10 -0.44 -28.09
C GLU A 237 -19.42 0.27 -29.29
N ARG A 238 -18.38 -0.38 -29.83
CA ARG A 238 -17.57 0.08 -30.98
C ARG A 238 -17.43 -1.03 -32.01
N THR A 239 -17.23 -0.66 -33.27
CA THR A 239 -16.88 -1.62 -34.33
C THR A 239 -15.47 -2.16 -34.12
N ILE A 240 -15.24 -3.45 -34.37
CA ILE A 240 -13.89 -4.03 -34.38
C ILE A 240 -13.04 -3.28 -35.43
N PRO A 241 -11.87 -2.72 -35.06
CA PRO A 241 -11.07 -1.89 -35.96
C PRO A 241 -10.71 -2.61 -37.26
N VAL A 242 -10.68 -1.86 -38.37
CA VAL A 242 -10.36 -2.42 -39.70
C VAL A 242 -8.93 -2.96 -39.80
N ASP A 243 -8.01 -2.38 -39.04
CA ASP A 243 -6.62 -2.84 -38.91
C ASP A 243 -6.44 -3.86 -37.78
N GLY A 244 -7.53 -4.23 -37.10
CA GLY A 244 -7.55 -5.14 -35.97
C GLY A 244 -6.87 -4.60 -34.71
N LYS A 245 -6.55 -3.29 -34.61
CA LYS A 245 -5.80 -2.74 -33.48
C LYS A 245 -6.61 -1.77 -32.65
N LEU A 246 -6.67 -2.04 -31.34
CA LEU A 246 -7.21 -1.13 -30.34
C LEU A 246 -6.10 -0.76 -29.36
N THR A 247 -5.68 0.50 -29.39
CA THR A 247 -4.69 1.03 -28.44
C THR A 247 -5.40 1.59 -27.21
N LEU A 248 -5.01 1.11 -26.04
CA LEU A 248 -5.46 1.58 -24.74
C LEU A 248 -4.34 2.41 -24.11
N SER A 249 -4.24 3.67 -24.56
CA SER A 249 -3.12 4.57 -24.22
C SER A 249 -2.95 4.80 -22.72
N ASP A 250 -4.06 4.83 -21.95
CA ASP A 250 -4.03 5.05 -20.50
C ASP A 250 -3.44 3.87 -19.71
N PHE A 251 -3.30 2.71 -20.37
CA PHE A 251 -2.69 1.50 -19.80
C PHE A 251 -1.38 1.11 -20.49
N GLY A 252 -1.04 1.74 -21.62
CA GLY A 252 0.16 1.43 -22.39
C GLY A 252 0.12 0.06 -23.06
N VAL A 253 -1.07 -0.39 -23.50
CA VAL A 253 -1.22 -1.68 -24.19
C VAL A 253 -1.98 -1.54 -25.51
N THR A 254 -1.73 -2.48 -26.43
CA THR A 254 -2.49 -2.64 -27.66
C THR A 254 -3.12 -4.04 -27.70
N VAL A 255 -4.44 -4.06 -27.91
CA VAL A 255 -5.23 -5.25 -28.18
C VAL A 255 -5.22 -5.50 -29.70
N THR A 256 -4.91 -6.72 -30.12
CA THR A 256 -4.93 -7.14 -31.52
C THR A 256 -5.99 -8.19 -31.75
N PHE A 257 -6.91 -7.88 -32.66
CA PHE A 257 -7.92 -8.77 -33.23
C PHE A 257 -7.35 -9.38 -34.52
N PRO A 258 -6.96 -10.67 -34.54
CA PRO A 258 -6.60 -11.32 -35.80
C PRO A 258 -7.75 -11.31 -36.80
N ASP A 259 -7.42 -11.43 -38.09
CA ASP A 259 -8.45 -11.60 -39.12
C ASP A 259 -9.23 -12.91 -38.89
N GLY A 260 -10.53 -12.86 -39.08
CA GLY A 260 -11.44 -13.97 -38.75
C GLY A 260 -12.85 -13.47 -38.41
N SER A 261 -13.76 -14.40 -38.10
CA SER A 261 -15.14 -14.10 -37.73
C SER A 261 -15.34 -14.29 -36.24
N TYR A 262 -15.72 -13.22 -35.54
CA TYR A 262 -15.98 -13.25 -34.10
C TYR A 262 -17.43 -13.62 -33.82
N THR A 263 -17.64 -14.48 -32.83
CA THR A 263 -18.99 -14.88 -32.39
C THR A 263 -19.52 -13.93 -31.31
N ALA A 264 -20.79 -13.54 -31.42
CA ALA A 264 -21.44 -12.70 -30.40
C ALA A 264 -21.51 -13.42 -29.05
N GLY A 265 -21.22 -12.71 -27.97
CA GLY A 265 -21.17 -13.25 -26.61
C GLY A 265 -19.82 -13.82 -26.19
N THR A 266 -18.86 -13.99 -27.09
CA THR A 266 -17.48 -14.36 -26.72
C THR A 266 -16.83 -13.21 -25.95
N THR A 267 -16.17 -13.56 -24.84
CA THR A 267 -15.46 -12.64 -23.96
C THR A 267 -13.98 -13.00 -23.91
N TYR A 268 -13.12 -11.98 -23.89
CA TYR A 268 -11.68 -12.12 -23.70
C TYR A 268 -11.27 -11.34 -22.46
N GLU A 269 -10.57 -12.00 -21.53
CA GLU A 269 -10.16 -11.40 -20.27
C GLU A 269 -8.63 -11.37 -20.16
N CYS A 270 -8.09 -10.28 -19.65
CA CYS A 270 -6.66 -10.09 -19.48
C CYS A 270 -6.37 -9.16 -18.31
N ARG A 271 -5.55 -9.61 -17.35
CA ARG A 271 -5.08 -8.78 -16.25
C ARG A 271 -3.82 -8.02 -16.64
N LEU A 272 -3.77 -6.73 -16.31
CA LEU A 272 -2.58 -5.90 -16.42
C LEU A 272 -2.02 -5.65 -15.01
N LEU A 273 -0.73 -5.90 -14.83
CA LEU A 273 -0.03 -5.56 -13.60
C LEU A 273 0.55 -4.15 -13.72
N ALA A 274 0.30 -3.32 -12.71
CA ALA A 274 0.82 -1.96 -12.68
C ALA A 274 2.36 -1.97 -12.50
N PRO A 275 3.09 -1.00 -13.08
CA PRO A 275 4.54 -0.94 -12.92
C PRO A 275 4.93 -0.70 -11.45
N THR A 276 5.98 -1.36 -10.99
CA THR A 276 6.47 -1.28 -9.60
C THR A 276 7.86 -0.63 -9.54
N PRO A 277 8.15 0.22 -8.54
CA PRO A 277 9.50 0.75 -8.36
C PRO A 277 10.36 -0.22 -7.53
N SER A 278 11.68 -0.13 -7.66
CA SER A 278 12.58 -0.76 -6.68
C SER A 278 12.69 0.11 -5.43
N ILE A 279 13.00 -0.49 -4.27
CA ILE A 279 13.21 0.29 -3.04
C ILE A 279 14.37 1.28 -3.14
N MET A 280 15.41 0.95 -3.90
CA MET A 280 16.52 1.88 -4.14
C MET A 280 16.05 3.10 -4.92
N ASP A 281 15.29 2.90 -6.00
CA ASP A 281 14.72 4.01 -6.78
C ASP A 281 13.78 4.89 -5.94
N VAL A 282 13.00 4.27 -5.04
CA VAL A 282 12.13 5.00 -4.09
C VAL A 282 12.96 5.88 -3.15
N MET A 283 13.99 5.32 -2.50
CA MET A 283 14.81 6.06 -1.53
C MET A 283 15.59 7.20 -2.20
N ASP A 284 16.14 6.97 -3.39
CA ASP A 284 16.83 7.98 -4.19
C ASP A 284 15.87 9.12 -4.60
N ALA A 285 14.67 8.78 -5.07
CA ALA A 285 13.67 9.78 -5.46
C ALA A 285 13.18 10.62 -4.27
N LEU A 286 13.20 10.07 -3.05
CA LEU A 286 12.73 10.74 -1.84
C LEU A 286 13.76 11.67 -1.19
N GLU A 287 15.06 11.59 -1.53
CA GLU A 287 16.13 12.35 -0.88
C GLU A 287 15.87 13.87 -0.93
N SER A 288 15.66 14.42 -2.12
CA SER A 288 15.42 15.85 -2.30
C SER A 288 14.08 16.32 -1.72
N PRO A 289 12.94 15.63 -1.96
CA PRO A 289 11.67 15.97 -1.32
C PRO A 289 11.73 15.98 0.22
N LEU A 290 12.36 14.98 0.85
CA LEU A 290 12.47 14.92 2.32
C LEU A 290 13.41 15.99 2.88
N ALA A 291 14.39 16.46 2.10
CA ALA A 291 15.20 17.62 2.49
C ALA A 291 14.37 18.92 2.51
N LEU A 292 13.44 19.08 1.57
CA LEU A 292 12.66 20.31 1.36
C LEU A 292 11.39 20.39 2.21
N TYR A 293 10.67 19.28 2.35
CA TYR A 293 9.35 19.24 2.97
C TYR A 293 9.41 18.52 4.32
N ASP A 294 8.77 19.11 5.33
CA ASP A 294 8.46 18.45 6.58
C ASP A 294 6.99 17.97 6.51
N VAL A 295 6.80 16.66 6.48
CA VAL A 295 5.50 16.00 6.28
C VAL A 295 5.23 15.02 7.41
N GLU A 296 3.96 14.76 7.66
CA GLU A 296 3.51 13.85 8.72
C GLU A 296 3.94 12.40 8.44
N PHE A 297 3.74 11.96 7.20
CA PHE A 297 4.12 10.63 6.72
C PHE A 297 4.51 10.63 5.24
N VAL A 298 5.18 9.56 4.84
CA VAL A 298 5.46 9.20 3.44
C VAL A 298 4.67 7.94 3.10
N HIS A 299 3.96 7.94 1.98
CA HIS A 299 3.25 6.77 1.47
C HIS A 299 3.92 6.28 0.18
N ILE A 300 4.32 5.01 0.16
CA ILE A 300 4.82 4.35 -1.03
C ILE A 300 3.65 3.70 -1.76
N ALA A 301 3.35 4.20 -2.96
CA ALA A 301 2.23 3.77 -3.78
C ALA A 301 2.65 2.56 -4.63
N GLY A 302 2.20 1.37 -4.23
CA GLY A 302 2.52 0.11 -4.87
C GLY A 302 2.85 -1.00 -3.86
N GLU A 303 2.92 -2.22 -4.36
CA GLU A 303 3.26 -3.39 -3.55
C GLU A 303 4.68 -3.31 -2.99
N THR A 304 4.83 -3.78 -1.75
CA THR A 304 6.09 -3.80 -1.00
C THR A 304 6.17 -5.04 -0.11
N ASP A 305 7.38 -5.41 0.27
CA ASP A 305 7.70 -6.55 1.12
C ASP A 305 8.52 -6.14 2.37
N SER A 306 8.86 -7.13 3.21
CA SER A 306 9.64 -6.92 4.44
C SER A 306 11.03 -6.30 4.23
N VAL A 307 11.65 -6.47 3.05
CA VAL A 307 12.91 -5.80 2.71
C VAL A 307 12.67 -4.31 2.51
N ASP A 308 11.63 -3.96 1.77
CA ASP A 308 11.22 -2.57 1.56
C ASP A 308 10.86 -1.87 2.88
N TRP A 309 10.13 -2.58 3.75
CA TRP A 309 9.73 -2.07 5.07
C TRP A 309 10.96 -1.79 5.96
N THR A 310 12.00 -2.61 5.85
CA THR A 310 13.26 -2.42 6.57
C THR A 310 14.00 -1.16 6.11
N ALA A 311 14.04 -0.92 4.81
CA ALA A 311 14.62 0.31 4.26
C ALA A 311 13.83 1.55 4.71
N ALA A 312 12.51 1.49 4.67
CA ALA A 312 11.62 2.55 5.14
C ALA A 312 11.80 2.85 6.63
N GLN A 313 11.90 1.81 7.47
CA GLN A 313 12.18 1.96 8.90
C GLN A 313 13.54 2.64 9.13
N THR A 314 14.58 2.22 8.41
CA THR A 314 15.92 2.81 8.51
C THR A 314 15.87 4.31 8.18
N LYS A 315 15.17 4.67 7.08
CA LYS A 315 15.02 6.08 6.70
C LYS A 315 14.23 6.89 7.73
N ALA A 316 13.20 6.31 8.34
CA ALA A 316 12.45 6.96 9.41
C ALA A 316 13.31 7.21 10.66
N GLU A 317 14.17 6.26 11.04
CA GLU A 317 15.11 6.43 12.16
C GLU A 317 16.16 7.51 11.90
N GLU A 318 16.69 7.61 10.67
CA GLU A 318 17.58 8.70 10.28
C GLU A 318 16.91 10.07 10.51
N LEU A 319 15.67 10.22 10.06
CA LEU A 319 14.91 11.46 10.19
C LEU A 319 14.49 11.76 11.63
N TRP A 320 14.18 10.73 12.41
CA TRP A 320 13.94 10.83 13.85
C TRP A 320 15.17 11.39 14.58
N ASN A 321 16.37 10.88 14.26
CA ASN A 321 17.62 11.36 14.85
C ASN A 321 17.95 12.82 14.49
N LEU A 322 17.44 13.30 13.35
CA LEU A 322 17.51 14.71 12.94
C LEU A 322 16.42 15.59 13.56
N GLN A 323 15.59 15.04 14.46
CA GLN A 323 14.43 15.70 15.06
C GLN A 323 13.40 16.17 14.00
N ARG A 324 13.35 15.49 12.85
CA ARG A 324 12.38 15.71 11.76
C ARG A 324 11.58 14.44 11.51
N PRO A 325 10.90 13.90 12.54
CA PRO A 325 10.36 12.56 12.48
C PRO A 325 9.28 12.45 11.41
N THR A 326 9.30 11.39 10.60
CA THR A 326 8.22 11.00 9.68
C THR A 326 8.11 9.47 9.73
N TYR A 327 6.97 8.93 9.35
CA TYR A 327 6.76 7.49 9.28
C TYR A 327 6.33 7.09 7.88
N PHE A 328 6.52 5.81 7.55
CA PHE A 328 6.21 5.28 6.24
C PHE A 328 4.93 4.44 6.26
N LYS A 329 4.10 4.67 5.26
CA LYS A 329 2.96 3.82 4.89
C LYS A 329 3.35 3.00 3.68
N MET A 330 3.22 1.70 3.83
CA MET A 330 3.58 0.69 2.85
C MET A 330 2.34 -0.15 2.54
N GLU A 331 2.38 -0.92 1.46
CA GLU A 331 1.25 -1.74 1.02
C GLU A 331 1.71 -3.15 0.67
N THR A 332 0.91 -4.16 0.99
CA THR A 332 1.20 -5.52 0.56
C THR A 332 0.78 -5.72 -0.89
N ARG A 333 1.36 -6.72 -1.56
CA ARG A 333 0.80 -7.26 -2.81
C ARG A 333 -0.65 -7.73 -2.62
N LEU A 334 -1.34 -7.89 -3.74
CA LEU A 334 -2.63 -8.60 -3.80
C LEU A 334 -2.41 -10.12 -3.78
N PRO A 335 -3.45 -10.93 -3.48
CA PRO A 335 -3.42 -12.36 -3.73
C PRO A 335 -3.06 -12.66 -5.19
N ARG A 336 -2.17 -13.64 -5.38
CA ARG A 336 -1.72 -14.11 -6.69
C ARG A 336 -2.63 -15.22 -7.21
N ASP A 337 -2.46 -15.58 -8.46
CA ASP A 337 -3.22 -16.67 -9.07
C ASP A 337 -3.04 -17.97 -8.27
N GLY A 338 -4.16 -18.65 -7.97
CA GLY A 338 -4.16 -19.90 -7.23
C GLY A 338 -4.12 -19.76 -5.71
N GLU A 339 -3.89 -18.56 -5.16
CA GLU A 339 -3.94 -18.32 -3.71
C GLU A 339 -5.37 -18.05 -3.24
N ASP A 340 -5.79 -18.75 -2.18
CA ASP A 340 -6.99 -18.37 -1.43
C ASP A 340 -6.68 -17.33 -0.33
N LEU A 341 -7.71 -16.93 0.43
CA LEU A 341 -7.53 -15.96 1.52
C LEU A 341 -6.62 -16.47 2.65
N ASN A 342 -6.59 -17.78 2.91
CA ASN A 342 -5.73 -18.38 3.92
C ASN A 342 -4.28 -18.40 3.46
N ASP A 343 -4.03 -18.74 2.19
CA ASP A 343 -2.69 -18.71 1.59
C ASP A 343 -2.12 -17.30 1.64
N PHE A 344 -2.93 -16.31 1.24
CA PHE A 344 -2.56 -14.90 1.33
C PHE A 344 -2.27 -14.47 2.77
N ALA A 345 -3.12 -14.84 3.72
CA ALA A 345 -2.90 -14.53 5.13
C ALA A 345 -1.64 -15.20 5.68
N ALA A 346 -1.36 -16.45 5.31
CA ALA A 346 -0.16 -17.17 5.71
C ALA A 346 1.12 -16.51 5.17
N TYR A 347 1.11 -16.09 3.90
CA TYR A 347 2.18 -15.30 3.30
C TYR A 347 2.45 -14.01 4.10
N LEU A 348 1.41 -13.24 4.42
CA LEU A 348 1.56 -12.01 5.20
C LEU A 348 2.11 -12.27 6.61
N LEU A 349 1.65 -13.34 7.27
CA LEU A 349 2.19 -13.70 8.58
C LEU A 349 3.68 -14.07 8.51
N ALA A 350 4.13 -14.70 7.42
CA ALA A 350 5.55 -14.97 7.19
C ALA A 350 6.35 -13.67 6.98
N GLU A 351 5.86 -12.76 6.15
CA GLU A 351 6.48 -11.43 5.95
C GLU A 351 6.60 -10.66 7.26
N LYS A 352 5.56 -10.67 8.10
CA LYS A 352 5.58 -10.01 9.41
C LYS A 352 6.63 -10.59 10.36
N GLN A 353 6.94 -11.90 10.28
CA GLN A 353 7.99 -12.51 11.10
C GLN A 353 9.38 -11.99 10.74
N GLY A 354 9.59 -11.61 9.48
CA GLY A 354 10.84 -11.03 8.99
C GLY A 354 11.09 -9.58 9.42
N PHE A 355 10.10 -8.89 10.01
CA PHE A 355 10.19 -7.45 10.24
C PHE A 355 9.50 -6.94 11.51
N ALA A 356 10.17 -6.06 12.24
CA ALA A 356 9.57 -5.24 13.30
C ALA A 356 10.06 -3.79 13.19
N GLY A 357 9.14 -2.84 13.00
CA GLY A 357 9.46 -1.44 12.75
C GLY A 357 8.44 -0.49 13.35
N ARG A 358 8.90 0.40 14.25
CA ARG A 358 8.03 1.33 14.98
C ARG A 358 7.50 2.49 14.16
N PHE A 359 8.13 2.82 13.05
CA PHE A 359 7.78 3.96 12.19
C PHE A 359 7.33 3.50 10.79
N VAL A 360 6.84 2.26 10.69
CA VAL A 360 6.26 1.71 9.48
C VAL A 360 4.86 1.19 9.79
N THR A 361 3.92 1.50 8.91
CA THR A 361 2.57 0.93 8.87
C THR A 361 2.40 0.24 7.53
N VAL A 362 1.73 -0.91 7.49
CA VAL A 362 1.52 -1.65 6.23
C VAL A 362 0.05 -1.95 6.05
N CYS A 363 -0.52 -1.50 4.93
CA CYS A 363 -1.88 -1.81 4.55
C CYS A 363 -1.94 -3.14 3.80
N CYS A 364 -2.60 -4.13 4.39
CA CYS A 364 -2.94 -5.38 3.70
C CYS A 364 -4.39 -5.42 3.24
N GLN A 365 -5.21 -4.44 3.66
CA GLN A 365 -6.58 -4.36 3.18
C GLN A 365 -6.58 -4.11 1.68
N TYR A 366 -7.21 -5.00 0.94
CA TYR A 366 -7.52 -4.84 -0.46
C TYR A 366 -9.01 -5.04 -0.71
N GLY A 367 -9.46 -4.79 -1.93
CA GLY A 367 -10.83 -5.03 -2.35
C GLY A 367 -11.16 -4.20 -3.58
N GLU A 368 -12.45 -4.15 -3.91
CA GLU A 368 -12.91 -3.28 -4.98
C GLU A 368 -12.90 -1.83 -4.52
N VAL A 369 -12.10 -1.01 -5.21
CA VAL A 369 -11.99 0.43 -4.94
C VAL A 369 -12.61 1.21 -6.08
N THR A 370 -13.73 1.88 -5.76
CA THR A 370 -14.42 2.77 -6.71
C THR A 370 -13.74 4.13 -6.76
N ASP A 371 -13.28 4.52 -7.94
CA ASP A 371 -12.66 5.82 -8.16
C ASP A 371 -13.68 6.94 -8.46
N SER A 372 -13.19 8.17 -8.66
CA SER A 372 -14.05 9.32 -8.97
C SER A 372 -14.70 9.28 -10.36
N THR A 373 -14.27 8.37 -11.24
CA THR A 373 -14.84 8.14 -12.57
C THR A 373 -15.97 7.11 -12.53
N GLY A 374 -16.09 6.37 -11.43
CA GLY A 374 -17.07 5.30 -11.22
C GLY A 374 -16.53 3.90 -11.54
N ALA A 375 -15.29 3.79 -12.04
CA ALA A 375 -14.65 2.50 -12.26
C ALA A 375 -14.32 1.84 -10.90
N SER A 376 -14.56 0.54 -10.81
CA SER A 376 -14.33 -0.24 -9.58
C SER A 376 -13.25 -1.28 -9.82
N ARG A 377 -12.07 -1.10 -9.24
CA ARG A 377 -10.92 -1.98 -9.52
C ARG A 377 -10.41 -2.65 -8.26
N LEU A 378 -10.01 -3.91 -8.39
CA LEU A 378 -9.36 -4.65 -7.32
C LEU A 378 -7.99 -4.04 -7.00
N ARG A 379 -7.87 -3.37 -5.86
CA ARG A 379 -6.66 -2.65 -5.44
C ARG A 379 -6.43 -2.75 -3.93
N ASN A 380 -5.20 -2.45 -3.51
CA ASN A 380 -4.91 -2.17 -2.11
C ASN A 380 -5.58 -0.86 -1.70
N ALA A 381 -6.12 -0.81 -0.48
CA ALA A 381 -6.85 0.33 0.05
C ALA A 381 -5.97 1.34 0.80
N GLY A 382 -4.64 1.23 0.71
CA GLY A 382 -3.69 2.08 1.42
C GLY A 382 -3.84 3.56 1.09
N GLY A 383 -4.14 3.92 -0.17
CA GLY A 383 -4.47 5.30 -0.55
C GLY A 383 -5.70 5.86 0.17
N LEU A 384 -6.77 5.07 0.31
CA LEU A 384 -7.96 5.46 1.06
C LEU A 384 -7.68 5.60 2.57
N GLN A 385 -6.82 4.73 3.11
CA GLN A 385 -6.40 4.80 4.51
C GLN A 385 -5.56 6.05 4.77
N ALA A 386 -4.59 6.33 3.91
CA ALA A 386 -3.73 7.51 4.00
C ALA A 386 -4.53 8.81 3.92
N GLY A 387 -5.49 8.91 3.00
CA GLY A 387 -6.38 10.08 2.94
C GLY A 387 -7.26 10.20 4.18
N ARG A 388 -7.84 9.09 4.69
CA ARG A 388 -8.57 9.13 5.96
C ARG A 388 -7.72 9.68 7.10
N VAL A 389 -6.46 9.28 7.21
CA VAL A 389 -5.52 9.78 8.23
C VAL A 389 -5.28 11.27 8.10
N MET A 390 -5.13 11.79 6.87
CA MET A 390 -5.01 13.24 6.65
C MET A 390 -6.27 14.01 7.06
N SER A 391 -7.45 13.38 6.99
CA SER A 391 -8.73 14.04 7.29
C SER A 391 -9.03 14.20 8.79
N ILE A 392 -8.24 13.55 9.67
CA ILE A 392 -8.49 13.49 11.12
C ILE A 392 -7.34 14.13 11.91
N PRO A 393 -7.61 14.69 13.11
CA PRO A 393 -6.55 15.25 13.95
C PRO A 393 -5.64 14.14 14.50
N VAL A 394 -4.41 14.50 14.90
CA VAL A 394 -3.29 13.56 15.13
C VAL A 394 -3.55 12.46 16.17
N GLN A 395 -4.28 12.79 17.23
CA GLN A 395 -4.62 11.86 18.33
C GLN A 395 -5.77 10.92 17.99
N ARG A 396 -6.47 11.15 16.89
CA ARG A 396 -7.67 10.40 16.56
C ARG A 396 -7.31 9.10 15.85
N ALA A 397 -7.86 7.99 16.36
CA ALA A 397 -7.77 6.71 15.69
C ALA A 397 -8.57 6.69 14.38
N THR A 398 -7.94 6.20 13.31
CA THR A 398 -8.51 6.07 11.96
C THR A 398 -9.79 5.22 11.93
N GLY A 399 -9.85 4.16 12.74
CA GLY A 399 -11.01 3.26 12.87
C GLY A 399 -12.19 3.80 13.70
N ARG A 400 -12.22 5.11 14.01
CA ARG A 400 -13.30 5.69 14.79
C ARG A 400 -14.64 5.61 14.02
N VAL A 401 -15.52 4.73 14.46
CA VAL A 401 -16.85 4.48 13.87
C VAL A 401 -17.68 5.76 13.65
N LYS A 402 -17.59 6.74 14.57
CA LYS A 402 -18.33 8.01 14.45
C LYS A 402 -17.92 8.85 13.23
N ASP A 403 -16.73 8.63 12.68
CA ASP A 403 -16.25 9.35 11.48
C ASP A 403 -16.81 8.74 10.19
N GLY A 404 -17.65 7.69 10.29
CA GLY A 404 -18.37 7.09 9.17
C GLY A 404 -17.55 6.08 8.38
N PRO A 405 -18.22 5.33 7.48
CA PRO A 405 -17.59 4.27 6.70
C PRO A 405 -16.66 4.81 5.60
N VAL A 406 -15.93 3.89 4.96
CA VAL A 406 -15.14 4.10 3.75
C VAL A 406 -16.01 3.70 2.56
N SER A 407 -16.71 4.68 1.98
CA SER A 407 -17.72 4.40 0.94
C SER A 407 -17.15 3.86 -0.37
N GLN A 408 -15.86 4.09 -0.63
CA GLN A 408 -15.17 3.68 -1.86
C GLN A 408 -14.69 2.23 -1.84
N LEU A 409 -14.73 1.56 -0.68
CA LEU A 409 -14.12 0.24 -0.51
C LEU A 409 -15.18 -0.82 -0.31
N SER A 410 -15.16 -1.87 -1.14
CA SER A 410 -15.85 -3.12 -0.89
C SER A 410 -14.85 -4.20 -0.51
N LEU A 411 -15.12 -4.91 0.58
CA LEU A 411 -14.23 -5.98 1.07
C LEU A 411 -14.36 -7.25 0.24
N PRO A 412 -13.27 -8.02 0.07
CA PRO A 412 -13.30 -9.34 -0.54
C PRO A 412 -14.27 -10.27 0.17
N GLU A 413 -14.86 -11.21 -0.57
CA GLU A 413 -15.72 -12.24 0.02
C GLU A 413 -14.91 -13.08 1.03
N GLY A 414 -15.48 -13.34 2.21
CA GLY A 414 -14.83 -14.15 3.25
C GLY A 414 -13.75 -13.43 4.06
N TRP A 415 -13.49 -12.14 3.81
CA TRP A 415 -12.44 -11.36 4.50
C TRP A 415 -12.52 -11.43 6.03
N GLU A 416 -13.72 -11.48 6.61
CA GLU A 416 -13.94 -11.56 8.06
C GLU A 416 -13.27 -12.79 8.70
N ALA A 417 -12.98 -13.85 7.94
CA ALA A 417 -12.30 -15.05 8.43
C ALA A 417 -10.82 -14.82 8.78
N VAL A 418 -10.15 -13.90 8.08
CA VAL A 418 -8.69 -13.64 8.24
C VAL A 418 -8.40 -12.28 8.86
N GLN A 419 -9.35 -11.34 8.83
CA GLN A 419 -9.16 -9.95 9.25
C GLN A 419 -8.57 -9.81 10.66
N SER A 420 -9.13 -10.50 11.66
CA SER A 420 -8.67 -10.37 13.05
C SER A 420 -7.24 -10.85 13.25
N THR A 421 -6.86 -11.94 12.59
CA THR A 421 -5.49 -12.47 12.61
C THR A 421 -4.49 -11.47 12.03
N LEU A 422 -4.83 -10.84 10.90
CA LEU A 422 -3.97 -9.84 10.25
C LEU A 422 -3.90 -8.52 11.04
N GLU A 423 -5.02 -8.08 11.62
CA GLU A 423 -5.05 -6.91 12.53
C GLU A 423 -4.20 -7.19 13.78
N ASP A 424 -4.21 -8.41 14.31
CA ASP A 424 -3.37 -8.83 15.43
C ASP A 424 -1.89 -8.92 15.11
N ALA A 425 -1.54 -9.27 13.86
CA ALA A 425 -0.18 -9.22 13.35
C ALA A 425 0.35 -7.78 13.13
N GLY A 426 -0.53 -6.76 13.16
CA GLY A 426 -0.14 -5.35 13.04
C GLY A 426 -0.46 -4.70 11.69
N TYR A 427 -1.12 -5.43 10.78
CA TYR A 427 -1.54 -4.86 9.50
C TYR A 427 -2.72 -3.91 9.64
N LEU A 428 -2.76 -2.90 8.77
CA LEU A 428 -3.95 -2.07 8.59
C LEU A 428 -5.01 -2.87 7.84
N THR A 429 -6.15 -3.06 8.50
CA THR A 429 -7.30 -3.80 7.97
C THR A 429 -8.57 -2.96 8.05
N ALA A 430 -9.62 -3.38 7.36
CA ALA A 430 -10.96 -2.87 7.48
C ALA A 430 -11.95 -4.00 7.81
N LYS A 431 -13.10 -3.64 8.37
CA LYS A 431 -14.11 -4.57 8.88
C LYS A 431 -15.52 -4.01 8.75
N LYS A 432 -16.49 -4.89 8.85
CA LYS A 432 -17.91 -4.56 8.97
C LYS A 432 -18.36 -4.76 10.41
N TYR A 433 -19.31 -3.95 10.87
CA TYR A 433 -19.96 -4.13 12.17
C TYR A 433 -21.37 -4.64 11.97
N ALA A 434 -21.73 -5.72 12.67
CA ALA A 434 -23.11 -6.20 12.67
C ALA A 434 -24.06 -5.09 13.14
N GLY A 435 -25.06 -4.75 12.31
CA GLY A 435 -26.03 -3.69 12.58
C GLY A 435 -25.61 -2.28 12.14
N LEU A 436 -24.47 -2.12 11.47
CA LEU A 436 -24.10 -0.89 10.76
C LEU A 436 -23.83 -1.19 9.29
N ASP A 437 -24.27 -0.29 8.42
CA ASP A 437 -23.95 -0.37 6.99
C ASP A 437 -22.56 0.21 6.72
N GLY A 438 -21.87 -0.39 5.75
CA GLY A 438 -20.58 0.08 5.23
C GLY A 438 -19.34 -0.58 5.86
N VAL A 439 -18.20 -0.24 5.27
CA VAL A 439 -16.88 -0.72 5.66
C VAL A 439 -16.19 0.31 6.56
N TYR A 440 -15.57 -0.12 7.65
CA TYR A 440 -14.89 0.75 8.60
C TYR A 440 -13.44 0.32 8.77
N TRP A 441 -12.54 1.29 8.91
CA TRP A 441 -11.16 0.97 9.26
C TRP A 441 -11.09 0.27 10.63
N GLY A 442 -10.15 -0.66 10.74
CA GLY A 442 -9.74 -1.28 11.97
C GLY A 442 -8.81 -0.39 12.81
N ASP A 443 -8.03 -1.03 13.67
CA ASP A 443 -6.93 -0.36 14.35
C ASP A 443 -5.84 0.03 13.34
N SER A 444 -5.36 1.27 13.42
CA SER A 444 -4.15 1.67 12.71
C SER A 444 -2.92 1.27 13.54
N ARG A 445 -2.36 0.09 13.28
CA ARG A 445 -1.14 -0.40 13.94
C ARG A 445 0.11 -0.12 13.12
N THR A 446 1.21 0.09 13.82
CA THR A 446 2.55 0.04 13.23
C THR A 446 3.05 -1.41 13.27
N MET A 447 4.12 -1.68 12.54
CA MET A 447 4.81 -2.96 12.58
C MET A 447 5.70 -3.14 13.81
N ALA A 448 5.53 -2.32 14.84
CA ALA A 448 6.25 -2.46 16.09
C ALA A 448 5.86 -3.75 16.84
N ASP A 449 6.74 -4.18 17.74
CA ASP A 449 6.38 -5.21 18.71
C ASP A 449 5.18 -4.80 19.57
N ALA A 450 4.41 -5.79 20.01
CA ALA A 450 3.16 -5.58 20.75
C ALA A 450 3.34 -4.78 22.07
N THR A 451 4.57 -4.76 22.61
CA THR A 451 4.97 -4.03 23.83
C THR A 451 5.50 -2.62 23.56
N SER A 452 5.62 -2.21 22.30
CA SER A 452 6.10 -0.87 21.94
C SER A 452 5.07 0.21 22.26
N ASP A 453 5.54 1.32 22.81
CA ASP A 453 4.71 2.53 23.01
C ASP A 453 4.23 3.13 21.68
N TYR A 454 4.92 2.80 20.58
CA TYR A 454 4.62 3.26 19.22
C TYR A 454 3.76 2.27 18.42
N ARG A 455 3.03 1.37 19.09
CA ARG A 455 2.19 0.35 18.43
C ARG A 455 1.08 0.93 17.55
N TYR A 456 0.59 2.13 17.84
CA TYR A 456 -0.53 2.74 17.13
C TYR A 456 -0.12 3.99 16.36
N GLU A 457 -0.69 4.13 15.17
CA GLU A 457 -0.43 5.26 14.28
C GLU A 457 -0.78 6.60 14.92
N GLU A 458 -1.91 6.73 15.62
CA GLU A 458 -2.25 8.00 16.27
C GLU A 458 -1.26 8.43 17.36
N VAL A 459 -0.52 7.48 17.96
CA VAL A 459 0.57 7.78 18.88
C VAL A 459 1.77 8.36 18.11
N LEU A 460 2.15 7.76 16.97
CA LEU A 460 3.20 8.33 16.11
C LEU A 460 2.88 9.77 15.73
N ARG A 461 1.68 9.98 15.20
CA ARG A 461 1.22 11.30 14.73
C ARG A 461 1.29 12.34 15.86
N THR A 462 0.80 11.99 17.05
CA THR A 462 0.80 12.87 18.22
C THR A 462 2.23 13.18 18.68
N VAL A 463 3.08 12.16 18.85
CA VAL A 463 4.47 12.35 19.30
C VAL A 463 5.27 13.14 18.27
N PHE A 464 5.12 12.83 16.99
CA PHE A 464 5.87 13.47 15.93
C PHE A 464 5.48 14.94 15.77
N LYS A 465 4.20 15.29 15.95
CA LYS A 465 3.76 16.69 16.03
C LYS A 465 4.42 17.40 17.20
N ALA A 466 4.41 16.79 18.39
CA ALA A 466 5.05 17.35 19.59
C ALA A 466 6.54 17.60 19.37
N VAL A 467 7.28 16.63 18.83
CA VAL A 467 8.71 16.77 18.51
C VAL A 467 8.98 17.95 17.57
N ARG A 468 8.18 18.12 16.52
CA ARG A 468 8.35 19.24 15.58
C ARG A 468 8.11 20.60 16.25
N LEU A 469 7.05 20.72 17.05
CA LEU A 469 6.74 21.93 17.80
C LEU A 469 7.87 22.26 18.79
N MET A 470 8.33 21.26 19.54
CA MET A 470 9.43 21.41 20.50
C MET A 470 10.75 21.76 19.83
N ARG A 471 11.08 21.14 18.69
CA ARG A 471 12.28 21.46 17.91
C ARG A 471 12.30 22.93 17.51
N VAL A 472 11.21 23.44 16.94
CA VAL A 472 11.13 24.84 16.52
C VAL A 472 11.21 25.78 17.74
N ALA A 473 10.61 25.42 18.86
CA ALA A 473 10.70 26.20 20.09
C ALA A 473 12.12 26.21 20.67
N ALA A 474 12.77 25.04 20.79
CA ALA A 474 14.12 24.89 21.31
C ALA A 474 15.16 25.64 20.47
N LEU A 475 15.01 25.65 19.13
CA LEU A 475 15.92 26.37 18.24
C LEU A 475 15.99 27.87 18.54
N LYS A 476 14.95 28.47 19.11
CA LYS A 476 14.95 29.89 19.51
C LYS A 476 15.86 30.17 20.71
N SER A 477 16.22 29.15 21.48
CA SER A 477 17.14 29.24 22.62
C SER A 477 18.57 28.84 22.27
N MET A 478 18.85 28.51 21.00
CA MET A 478 20.22 28.21 20.57
C MET A 478 21.10 29.45 20.64
N TYR A 479 22.29 29.30 21.23
CA TYR A 479 23.24 30.38 21.52
C TYR A 479 22.75 31.45 22.50
N ASP A 480 21.63 31.21 23.19
CA ASP A 480 21.18 32.04 24.30
C ASP A 480 22.03 31.76 25.55
N GLU A 481 22.12 32.74 26.45
CA GLU A 481 22.86 32.57 27.70
C GLU A 481 22.06 31.68 28.66
N ALA A 482 22.57 30.49 28.99
CA ALA A 482 21.89 29.54 29.89
C ALA A 482 21.56 30.11 31.29
N GLY A 483 22.22 31.20 31.69
CA GLY A 483 22.16 31.76 33.05
C GLY A 483 23.13 31.07 34.00
N ASP A 484 22.98 31.30 35.31
CA ASP A 484 23.72 30.58 36.35
C ASP A 484 23.00 29.25 36.67
N PRO A 485 23.51 28.08 36.25
CA PRO A 485 22.82 26.79 36.42
C PRO A 485 22.70 26.36 37.90
N LEU A 486 23.46 27.01 38.79
CA LEU A 486 23.43 26.77 40.24
C LEU A 486 22.48 27.72 40.98
N ARG A 487 21.94 28.73 40.28
CA ARG A 487 20.96 29.70 40.80
C ARG A 487 19.77 29.79 39.86
N PRO A 488 18.89 28.78 39.86
CA PRO A 488 17.70 28.79 39.02
C PRO A 488 16.79 29.96 39.42
N ASP A 489 16.82 31.01 38.60
CA ASP A 489 15.85 32.10 38.60
C ASP A 489 15.02 32.00 37.31
N SER A 490 13.75 32.42 37.41
CA SER A 490 12.79 32.56 36.31
C SER A 490 13.28 33.41 35.13
N ALA A 491 14.36 34.19 35.31
CA ALA A 491 14.98 35.02 34.29
C ALA A 491 16.20 34.38 33.59
N THR A 492 16.51 33.10 33.86
CA THR A 492 17.63 32.39 33.21
C THR A 492 17.24 31.79 31.86
N GLY A 493 18.21 31.63 30.94
CA GLY A 493 17.96 31.05 29.61
C GLY A 493 17.39 29.63 29.65
N LEU A 494 17.73 28.83 30.67
CA LEU A 494 17.12 27.51 30.87
C LEU A 494 15.63 27.59 31.22
N ALA A 495 15.23 28.53 32.08
CA ALA A 495 13.83 28.76 32.40
C ALA A 495 13.05 29.25 31.17
N TYR A 496 13.67 30.08 30.33
CA TYR A 496 13.09 30.52 29.06
C TYR A 496 12.93 29.37 28.05
N LEU A 497 13.93 28.49 27.93
CA LEU A 497 13.85 27.27 27.12
C LEU A 497 12.70 26.38 27.58
N GLN A 498 12.64 26.07 28.88
CA GLN A 498 11.55 25.26 29.44
C GLN A 498 10.19 25.90 29.14
N ALA A 499 9.98 27.17 29.46
CA ALA A 499 8.72 27.86 29.19
C ALA A 499 8.37 27.87 27.69
N SER A 500 9.37 27.97 26.80
CA SER A 500 9.15 27.93 25.35
C SER A 500 8.67 26.56 24.87
N LEU A 501 9.25 25.48 25.41
CA LEU A 501 8.82 24.11 25.13
C LEU A 501 7.41 23.84 25.66
N GLU A 502 7.14 24.23 26.89
CA GLU A 502 5.82 24.11 27.52
C GLU A 502 4.76 24.86 26.70
N ASN A 503 5.02 26.13 26.33
CA ASN A 503 4.13 26.91 25.48
C ASN A 503 3.85 26.26 24.11
N ALA A 504 4.85 25.57 23.54
CA ALA A 504 4.69 24.84 22.29
C ALA A 504 3.75 23.63 22.46
N LEU A 505 3.94 22.82 23.51
CA LEU A 505 3.10 21.66 23.82
C LEU A 505 1.68 22.06 24.28
N ASP A 506 1.54 23.22 24.90
CA ASP A 506 0.26 23.80 25.30
C ASP A 506 -0.69 23.98 24.12
N THR A 507 -0.17 24.19 22.92
CA THR A 507 -0.98 24.26 21.69
C THR A 507 -1.76 22.96 21.43
N MET A 508 -1.17 21.81 21.74
CA MET A 508 -1.80 20.49 21.61
C MET A 508 -2.78 20.19 22.75
N VAL A 509 -2.52 20.69 23.96
CA VAL A 509 -3.43 20.56 25.11
C VAL A 509 -4.68 21.43 24.94
N LYS A 510 -4.52 22.62 24.34
CA LYS A 510 -5.58 23.60 24.07
C LYS A 510 -6.31 23.36 22.75
N ALA A 511 -5.81 22.46 21.90
CA ALA A 511 -6.47 22.07 20.66
C ALA A 511 -7.91 21.60 20.90
N ASN A 512 -8.79 21.80 19.91
CA ASN A 512 -10.16 21.31 19.96
C ASN A 512 -10.49 20.55 18.67
N PRO A 513 -10.57 19.21 18.71
CA PRO A 513 -10.46 18.35 19.90
C PRO A 513 -9.04 18.31 20.48
N ARG A 514 -8.94 18.09 21.80
CA ARG A 514 -7.68 18.02 22.54
C ARG A 514 -6.79 16.89 22.03
N GLU A 515 -5.52 17.18 21.76
CA GLU A 515 -4.54 16.23 21.19
C GLU A 515 -3.67 15.57 22.28
N LEU A 516 -3.30 16.32 23.32
CA LEU A 516 -2.63 15.82 24.51
C LEU A 516 -3.46 16.10 25.75
N ALA A 517 -3.50 15.16 26.70
CA ALA A 517 -4.13 15.38 28.00
C ALA A 517 -3.32 16.39 28.83
N ALA A 518 -1.99 16.23 28.84
CA ALA A 518 -1.00 17.04 29.55
C ALA A 518 0.42 16.69 29.05
N TYR A 519 1.43 17.33 29.63
CA TYR A 519 2.85 17.02 29.42
C TYR A 519 3.65 17.37 30.69
N VAL A 520 4.89 16.88 30.77
CA VAL A 520 5.90 17.30 31.74
C VAL A 520 7.18 17.61 30.96
N VAL A 521 7.76 18.79 31.19
CA VAL A 521 9.07 19.19 30.66
C VAL A 521 9.97 19.40 31.87
N ASP A 522 11.08 18.67 31.94
CA ASP A 522 12.05 18.76 33.02
C ASP A 522 13.47 19.00 32.48
N ILE A 523 14.17 19.97 33.05
CA ILE A 523 15.58 20.22 32.76
C ILE A 523 16.36 19.96 34.04
N ALA A 524 17.02 18.80 34.10
CA ALA A 524 17.77 18.40 35.28
C ALA A 524 18.86 19.44 35.63
N SER A 525 18.97 19.78 36.90
CA SER A 525 20.03 20.68 37.40
C SER A 525 21.41 20.02 37.36
N GLY A 526 22.47 20.81 37.19
CA GLY A 526 23.85 20.34 37.31
C GLY A 526 24.44 19.69 36.04
N GLN A 527 23.79 19.85 34.89
CA GLN A 527 24.34 19.44 33.59
C GLN A 527 25.56 20.29 33.21
N ASP A 528 26.55 19.68 32.54
CA ASP A 528 27.67 20.40 31.93
C ASP A 528 27.25 21.00 30.58
N ILE A 529 26.48 22.09 30.66
CA ILE A 529 25.83 22.72 29.51
C ILE A 529 26.85 23.28 28.51
N ALA A 530 27.94 23.84 29.01
CA ALA A 530 28.95 24.49 28.17
C ALA A 530 29.66 23.49 27.23
N ASN A 531 29.88 22.26 27.68
CA ASN A 531 30.59 21.24 26.88
C ASN A 531 29.64 20.26 26.18
N ASN A 532 28.48 19.94 26.76
CA ASN A 532 27.60 18.86 26.28
C ASN A 532 26.22 19.34 25.81
N GLY A 533 25.90 20.63 25.94
CA GLY A 533 24.57 21.16 25.66
C GLY A 533 23.55 20.87 26.76
N VAL A 534 22.28 21.17 26.49
CA VAL A 534 21.17 20.98 27.44
C VAL A 534 20.36 19.75 27.04
N ALA A 535 20.26 18.79 27.97
CA ALA A 535 19.31 17.69 27.90
C ALA A 535 18.00 18.07 28.59
N VAL A 536 16.89 17.72 27.96
CA VAL A 536 15.53 17.99 28.44
C VAL A 536 14.76 16.68 28.45
N ASP A 537 14.21 16.31 29.61
CA ASP A 537 13.35 15.15 29.76
C ASP A 537 11.90 15.57 29.52
N ILE A 538 11.24 14.90 28.57
CA ILE A 538 9.87 15.23 28.16
C ILE A 538 8.98 14.01 28.31
N THR A 539 7.89 14.16 29.05
CA THR A 539 6.82 13.16 29.13
C THR A 539 5.56 13.71 28.48
N LEU A 540 5.07 13.04 27.44
CA LEU A 540 3.81 13.38 26.76
C LEU A 540 2.68 12.50 27.29
N ILE A 541 1.55 13.09 27.70
CA ILE A 541 0.41 12.36 28.25
C ILE A 541 -0.71 12.37 27.21
N GLY A 542 -0.88 11.25 26.51
CA GLY A 542 -1.84 11.10 25.41
C GLY A 542 -3.31 10.94 25.85
N ILE A 543 -4.22 11.02 24.88
CA ILE A 543 -5.65 10.76 25.07
C ILE A 543 -5.92 9.27 24.85
N GLY A 544 -6.58 8.61 25.80
CA GLY A 544 -6.94 7.19 25.67
C GLY A 544 -7.99 6.93 24.58
N ILE A 545 -7.79 5.88 23.80
CA ILE A 545 -8.71 5.44 22.74
C ILE A 545 -9.52 4.21 23.20
N ILE A 546 -10.83 4.26 23.02
CA ILE A 546 -11.71 3.12 23.29
C ILE A 546 -11.56 2.11 22.15
N ARG A 547 -10.94 0.97 22.45
CA ARG A 547 -10.74 -0.15 21.49
C ARG A 547 -11.78 -1.27 21.67
N GLN A 548 -12.35 -1.40 22.87
CA GLN A 548 -13.35 -2.43 23.19
C GLN A 548 -14.43 -1.88 24.12
N ILE A 549 -15.69 -2.24 23.85
CA ILE A 549 -16.84 -1.95 24.71
C ILE A 549 -17.50 -3.28 25.08
N LYS A 550 -17.74 -3.50 26.38
CA LYS A 550 -18.45 -4.68 26.88
C LYS A 550 -19.73 -4.22 27.59
N LEU A 551 -20.87 -4.74 27.15
CA LEU A 551 -22.19 -4.42 27.72
C LEU A 551 -22.74 -5.63 28.47
N TYR A 552 -23.16 -5.42 29.71
CA TYR A 552 -23.69 -6.48 30.59
C TYR A 552 -25.13 -6.13 31.03
N PRO A 553 -26.12 -6.17 30.12
CA PRO A 553 -27.49 -5.83 30.45
C PRO A 553 -28.09 -6.85 31.42
N ARG A 554 -28.79 -6.37 32.45
CA ARG A 554 -29.57 -7.19 33.39
C ARG A 554 -31.04 -6.77 33.34
N TYR A 555 -31.94 -7.73 33.17
CA TYR A 555 -33.37 -7.51 33.32
C TYR A 555 -33.78 -7.71 34.78
N VAL A 556 -34.58 -6.78 35.31
CA VAL A 556 -35.12 -6.83 36.67
C VAL A 556 -36.57 -6.38 36.65
N TYR A 557 -37.44 -7.13 37.34
CA TYR A 557 -38.84 -6.73 37.50
C TYR A 557 -38.98 -5.53 38.43
N ALA A 558 -39.87 -4.60 38.04
CA ALA A 558 -40.21 -3.44 38.86
C ALA A 558 -40.72 -3.87 40.24
N GLY A 559 -40.20 -3.27 41.31
CA GLY A 559 -40.58 -3.56 42.70
C GLY A 559 -39.97 -4.83 43.31
N SER A 560 -39.12 -5.56 42.56
CA SER A 560 -38.39 -6.70 43.12
C SER A 560 -37.26 -6.26 44.06
N THR A 561 -36.75 -7.18 44.87
CA THR A 561 -35.60 -6.96 45.77
C THR A 561 -34.32 -6.56 45.01
N PHE A 562 -34.27 -6.77 43.70
CA PHE A 562 -33.16 -6.42 42.84
C PHE A 562 -33.38 -5.13 42.05
N ASP A 563 -34.56 -4.49 42.18
CA ASP A 563 -34.87 -3.22 41.52
C ASP A 563 -34.07 -2.10 42.18
N PRO A 564 -33.07 -1.51 41.50
CA PRO A 564 -32.18 -0.52 42.10
C PRO A 564 -32.91 0.77 42.49
N ARG A 565 -34.12 1.01 41.94
CA ARG A 565 -34.94 2.18 42.30
C ARG A 565 -35.57 2.05 43.68
N MET A 566 -35.67 0.82 44.21
CA MET A 566 -36.14 0.55 45.56
C MET A 566 -35.07 0.84 46.62
N ALA A 567 -33.81 1.07 46.23
CA ALA A 567 -32.69 1.31 47.14
C ALA A 567 -32.44 2.80 47.44
N ALA A 568 -33.40 3.68 47.13
CA ALA A 568 -33.33 5.12 47.40
C ALA A 568 -33.87 5.49 48.79
#